data_AF-A0A952XS13-F1
#
_entry.id   AF-A0A952XS13-F1
#
_cell.length_a   1.000
_cell.length_b   1.000
_cell.length_c   1.000
_cell.angle_alpha   90.00
_cell.angle_beta   90.00
_cell.angle_gamma   90.00
#
_symmetry.space_group_name_H-M   'P 1'
#
loop_
_entity.id
_entity.type
_entity.pdbx_description
1 polymer ?
#
loop_
_entity_poly.entity_id
_entity_poly.type
_entity_poly.pdbx_seq_one_letter_code
_entity_poly.pdbx_strand_id
1 'polypeptide(L)'
;MARNTKVAADLNAPPVTRTLARFVATHPSRGWSDAVDHEAHRTFLNWVGCAVGAARHAAAQAALDAAAMLQPAPQAAVLGRAERIDMASAALVNGISSHLFDFDDTHLKTIIHPAGPVASALLALAEVTGATGRQLVDALVLGIDVSCRLGNAMYPDHYDRGWHITGSTGTLGAAAGCARLLGLDEERTAMALGIAASQPVGMREQFGTMTKPFHPGAAARAGLLSALLAKHGFTASPKAIEAPRGYVQVVSTKCDWKEAIGELGNRFEIAFNTYKPFACGIVIHPTIDAAVQLRARGVRAEDVDRIELKVHSLVLELTGKKEPKDGLEGKFSVYHGFAAGLAFGRAGEGEYDDAVVTREDMVALRRKVVATVDDSIDEAAADVTAVMKDGRRERVFVEHAIGSLERPMTDADLEAKFRSLAEPVIGAGRASRLIAACRAVGSAASVAEVIAAGSSA
;
A
#
# COMPACT_ATOMS: atom_id res chain seq x y z
N MET A 1 -36.21 26.08 -2.41
CA MET A 1 -35.33 27.24 -2.71
C MET A 1 -33.88 26.78 -2.68
N ALA A 2 -33.10 27.03 -3.73
CA ALA A 2 -31.66 26.82 -3.68
C ALA A 2 -31.02 27.92 -2.79
N ARG A 3 -30.19 27.54 -1.82
CA ARG A 3 -29.42 28.49 -1.01
C ARG A 3 -28.07 28.73 -1.69
N ASN A 4 -27.73 29.98 -1.96
CA ASN A 4 -26.37 30.34 -2.38
C ASN A 4 -25.42 30.16 -1.19
N THR A 5 -24.68 29.05 -1.17
CA THR A 5 -23.66 28.79 -0.15
C THR A 5 -22.34 29.46 -0.57
N LYS A 6 -21.80 30.31 0.32
CA LYS A 6 -20.40 30.71 0.26
C LYS A 6 -19.57 29.52 0.75
N VAL A 7 -18.64 29.04 -0.06
CA VAL A 7 -17.70 27.99 0.31
C VAL A 7 -16.43 28.67 0.81
N ALA A 8 -15.96 28.28 2.00
CA ALA A 8 -14.65 28.69 2.48
C ALA A 8 -13.59 27.96 1.65
N ALA A 9 -12.82 28.71 0.86
CA ALA A 9 -11.90 28.18 -0.11
C ALA A 9 -10.81 29.22 -0.45
N ASP A 10 -9.63 28.74 -0.79
CA ASP A 10 -8.61 29.53 -1.46
C ASP A 10 -9.05 29.89 -2.89
N LEU A 11 -9.28 31.17 -3.14
CA LEU A 11 -9.70 31.69 -4.44
C LEU A 11 -8.51 31.98 -5.37
N ASN A 12 -7.28 31.89 -4.86
CA ASN A 12 -6.03 32.22 -5.56
C ASN A 12 -5.12 30.99 -5.71
N ALA A 13 -5.70 29.79 -5.70
CA ALA A 13 -4.94 28.55 -5.86
C ALA A 13 -4.16 28.54 -7.20
N PRO A 14 -2.91 28.02 -7.21
CA PRO A 14 -2.13 27.86 -8.42
C PRO A 14 -2.81 26.85 -9.38
N PRO A 15 -2.44 26.81 -10.67
CA PRO A 15 -3.05 25.92 -11.65
C PRO A 15 -2.60 24.45 -11.47
N VAL A 16 -2.93 23.83 -10.33
CA VAL A 16 -2.46 22.49 -9.93
C VAL A 16 -2.83 21.44 -10.98
N THR A 17 -4.09 21.41 -11.44
CA THR A 17 -4.55 20.44 -12.45
C THR A 17 -3.68 20.48 -13.70
N ARG A 18 -3.45 21.68 -14.26
CA ARG A 18 -2.61 21.86 -15.46
C ARG A 18 -1.14 21.53 -15.20
N THR A 19 -0.61 21.92 -14.03
CA THR A 19 0.80 21.73 -13.68
C THR A 19 1.14 20.24 -13.57
N LEU A 20 0.30 19.48 -12.87
CA LEU A 20 0.44 18.02 -12.76
C LEU A 20 0.23 17.34 -14.12
N ALA A 21 -0.75 17.78 -14.90
CA ALA A 21 -0.99 17.22 -16.23
C ALA A 21 0.21 17.40 -17.17
N ARG A 22 0.83 18.59 -17.17
CA ARG A 22 2.05 18.85 -17.92
C ARG A 22 3.18 17.93 -17.46
N PHE A 23 3.42 17.88 -16.15
CA PHE A 23 4.45 17.03 -15.57
C PHE A 23 4.28 15.57 -16.02
N VAL A 24 3.10 14.99 -15.86
CA VAL A 24 2.82 13.60 -16.25
C VAL A 24 3.01 13.40 -17.76
N ALA A 25 2.50 14.31 -18.59
CA ALA A 25 2.57 14.17 -20.05
C ALA A 25 3.98 14.32 -20.60
N THR A 26 4.80 15.22 -20.04
CA THR A 26 6.07 15.63 -20.68
C THR A 26 7.33 15.22 -19.94
N HIS A 27 7.25 14.75 -18.69
CA HIS A 27 8.45 14.36 -17.96
C HIS A 27 9.20 13.23 -18.70
N PRO A 28 10.52 13.32 -18.88
CA PRO A 28 11.27 12.36 -19.66
C PRO A 28 11.30 10.97 -18.97
N SER A 29 11.37 9.92 -19.79
CA SER A 29 11.66 8.58 -19.28
C SER A 29 12.98 8.58 -18.54
N ARG A 30 13.04 7.94 -17.37
CA ARG A 30 14.21 7.98 -16.47
C ARG A 30 14.68 9.40 -16.12
N GLY A 31 13.76 10.38 -16.04
CA GLY A 31 14.05 11.76 -15.63
C GLY A 31 14.35 11.94 -14.14
N TRP A 32 14.83 10.89 -13.46
CA TRP A 32 15.07 10.80 -12.02
C TRP A 32 16.38 10.05 -11.75
N SER A 33 16.80 10.00 -10.49
CA SER A 33 18.02 9.29 -10.08
C SER A 33 17.85 7.76 -10.14
N ASP A 34 18.96 7.03 -10.22
CA ASP A 34 18.92 5.56 -10.17
C ASP A 34 18.31 5.03 -8.85
N ALA A 35 18.37 5.81 -7.76
CA ALA A 35 17.70 5.46 -6.50
C ALA A 35 16.17 5.46 -6.63
N VAL A 36 15.58 6.45 -7.32
CA VAL A 36 14.14 6.48 -7.61
C VAL A 36 13.75 5.33 -8.54
N ASP A 37 14.60 5.02 -9.54
CA ASP A 37 14.34 3.90 -10.44
C ASP A 37 14.41 2.54 -9.72
N HIS A 38 15.34 2.40 -8.79
CA HIS A 38 15.46 1.22 -7.93
C HIS A 38 14.23 1.05 -7.03
N GLU A 39 13.77 2.12 -6.37
CA GLU A 39 12.54 2.08 -5.56
C GLU A 39 11.29 1.74 -6.37
N ALA A 40 11.22 2.15 -7.64
CA ALA A 40 10.12 1.76 -8.51
C ALA A 40 10.06 0.24 -8.73
N HIS A 41 11.21 -0.43 -8.88
CA HIS A 41 11.28 -1.89 -9.00
C HIS A 41 10.94 -2.59 -7.68
N ARG A 42 11.43 -2.05 -6.55
CA ARG A 42 11.09 -2.57 -5.20
C ARG A 42 9.60 -2.44 -4.91
N THR A 43 9.01 -1.29 -5.23
CA THR A 43 7.58 -1.01 -5.11
C THR A 43 6.75 -1.97 -5.95
N PHE A 44 7.11 -2.14 -7.22
CA PHE A 44 6.41 -3.06 -8.11
C PHE A 44 6.51 -4.52 -7.63
N LEU A 45 7.70 -4.98 -7.25
CA LEU A 45 7.92 -6.33 -6.73
C LEU A 45 7.10 -6.59 -5.45
N ASN A 46 7.12 -5.66 -4.50
CA ASN A 46 6.34 -5.77 -3.27
C ASN A 46 4.84 -5.86 -3.56
N TRP A 47 4.32 -5.00 -4.44
CA TRP A 47 2.92 -5.02 -4.85
C TRP A 47 2.52 -6.35 -5.51
N VAL A 48 3.32 -6.86 -6.46
CA VAL A 48 3.06 -8.15 -7.12
C VAL A 48 3.01 -9.28 -6.09
N GLY A 49 3.94 -9.31 -5.13
CA GLY A 49 3.99 -10.32 -4.07
C GLY A 49 2.73 -10.33 -3.22
N CYS A 50 2.26 -9.16 -2.79
CA CYS A 50 1.01 -9.03 -2.05
C CYS A 50 -0.22 -9.43 -2.88
N ALA A 51 -0.29 -8.99 -4.15
CA ALA A 51 -1.40 -9.31 -5.03
C ALA A 51 -1.54 -10.83 -5.26
N VAL A 52 -0.42 -11.53 -5.52
CA VAL A 52 -0.41 -12.98 -5.68
C VAL A 52 -0.75 -13.67 -4.35
N GLY A 53 -0.16 -13.23 -3.24
CA GLY A 53 -0.31 -13.90 -1.95
C GLY A 53 -1.76 -13.97 -1.44
N ALA A 54 -2.56 -12.95 -1.71
CA ALA A 54 -3.96 -12.91 -1.26
C ALA A 54 -4.98 -13.30 -2.34
N ALA A 55 -4.53 -13.73 -3.53
CA ALA A 55 -5.37 -13.96 -4.71
C ALA A 55 -6.51 -14.99 -4.53
N ARG A 56 -6.38 -15.88 -3.54
CA ARG A 56 -7.37 -16.93 -3.21
C ARG A 56 -8.23 -16.59 -1.99
N HIS A 57 -8.09 -15.39 -1.43
CA HIS A 57 -8.89 -14.95 -0.29
C HIS A 57 -10.37 -14.74 -0.67
N ALA A 58 -11.28 -14.97 0.28
CA ALA A 58 -12.72 -14.88 0.06
C ALA A 58 -13.19 -13.51 -0.48
N ALA A 59 -12.55 -12.42 -0.08
CA ALA A 59 -12.84 -11.08 -0.60
C ALA A 59 -12.49 -10.91 -2.09
N ALA A 60 -11.37 -11.50 -2.54
CA ALA A 60 -10.99 -11.51 -3.95
C ALA A 60 -11.98 -12.36 -4.76
N GLN A 61 -12.40 -13.51 -4.22
CA GLN A 61 -13.44 -14.34 -4.84
C GLN A 61 -14.77 -13.60 -4.95
N ALA A 62 -15.23 -12.94 -3.89
CA ALA A 62 -16.48 -12.16 -3.91
C ALA A 62 -16.44 -11.03 -4.96
N ALA A 63 -15.29 -10.37 -5.13
CA ALA A 63 -15.11 -9.36 -6.17
C ALA A 63 -15.15 -9.96 -7.59
N LEU A 64 -14.57 -11.15 -7.78
CA LEU A 64 -14.63 -11.88 -9.05
C LEU A 64 -16.06 -12.30 -9.39
N ASP A 65 -16.81 -12.85 -8.43
CA ASP A 65 -18.19 -13.28 -8.63
C ASP A 65 -19.08 -12.08 -8.99
N ALA A 66 -18.88 -10.94 -8.32
CA ALA A 66 -19.57 -9.69 -8.66
C ALA A 66 -19.18 -9.15 -10.05
N ALA A 67 -17.90 -9.24 -10.43
CA ALA A 67 -17.45 -8.85 -11.77
C ALA A 67 -18.03 -9.75 -12.85
N ALA A 68 -18.12 -11.06 -12.61
CA ALA A 68 -18.67 -12.04 -13.56
C ALA A 68 -20.12 -11.74 -13.96
N MET A 69 -20.92 -11.17 -13.04
CA MET A 69 -22.29 -10.72 -13.32
C MET A 69 -22.36 -9.65 -14.43
N LEU A 70 -21.27 -8.91 -14.67
CA LEU A 70 -21.16 -7.90 -15.72
C LEU A 70 -20.66 -8.47 -17.06
N GLN A 71 -20.49 -9.79 -17.15
CA GLN A 71 -20.04 -10.51 -18.35
C GLN A 71 -18.73 -9.94 -18.94
N PRO A 72 -17.64 -9.89 -18.14
CA PRO A 72 -16.41 -9.22 -18.53
C PRO A 72 -15.69 -9.99 -19.65
N ALA A 73 -15.15 -9.27 -20.63
CA ALA A 73 -14.32 -9.87 -21.68
C ALA A 73 -12.94 -10.28 -21.12
N PRO A 74 -12.33 -11.40 -21.55
CA PRO A 74 -11.09 -11.91 -20.97
C PRO A 74 -9.84 -11.17 -21.47
N GLN A 75 -9.64 -9.93 -21.01
CA GLN A 75 -8.60 -9.02 -21.53
C GLN A 75 -7.29 -9.08 -20.73
N ALA A 76 -7.37 -9.00 -19.40
CA ALA A 76 -6.23 -8.88 -18.49
C ALA A 76 -6.27 -9.96 -17.39
N ALA A 77 -5.10 -10.31 -16.87
CA ALA A 77 -4.93 -11.36 -15.88
C ALA A 77 -5.26 -10.90 -14.46
N VAL A 78 -5.79 -11.85 -13.68
CA VAL A 78 -5.83 -11.75 -12.21
C VAL A 78 -4.61 -12.47 -11.67
N LEU A 79 -3.74 -11.76 -10.95
CA LEU A 79 -2.50 -12.33 -10.42
C LEU A 79 -2.82 -13.42 -9.38
N GLY A 80 -2.02 -14.48 -9.35
CA GLY A 80 -2.20 -15.67 -8.52
C GLY A 80 -3.33 -16.60 -8.95
N ARG A 81 -3.97 -16.32 -10.11
CA ARG A 81 -5.15 -17.03 -10.62
C ARG A 81 -5.06 -17.33 -12.11
N ALA A 82 -5.92 -18.23 -12.61
CA ALA A 82 -6.00 -18.60 -14.02
C ALA A 82 -6.96 -17.70 -14.80
N GLU A 83 -7.89 -17.06 -14.09
CA GLU A 83 -8.92 -16.19 -14.67
C GLU A 83 -8.33 -14.97 -15.39
N ARG A 84 -8.96 -14.63 -16.52
CA ARG A 84 -8.79 -13.38 -17.24
C ARG A 84 -10.14 -12.67 -17.33
N ILE A 85 -10.16 -11.38 -17.07
CA ILE A 85 -11.36 -10.53 -17.04
C ILE A 85 -11.06 -9.19 -17.71
N ASP A 86 -12.03 -8.29 -17.80
CA ASP A 86 -11.80 -7.00 -18.46
C ASP A 86 -10.78 -6.18 -17.65
N MET A 87 -10.06 -5.28 -18.32
CA MET A 87 -8.95 -4.54 -17.66
C MET A 87 -9.38 -3.74 -16.43
N ALA A 88 -10.63 -3.26 -16.39
CA ALA A 88 -11.14 -2.47 -15.29
C ALA A 88 -11.47 -3.35 -14.07
N SER A 89 -12.01 -4.54 -14.31
CA SER A 89 -12.23 -5.54 -13.26
C SER A 89 -10.92 -6.18 -12.80
N ALA A 90 -9.95 -6.41 -13.69
CA ALA A 90 -8.63 -6.91 -13.32
C ALA A 90 -7.88 -5.92 -12.41
N ALA A 91 -7.93 -4.62 -12.73
CA ALA A 91 -7.40 -3.55 -11.88
C ALA A 91 -8.07 -3.53 -10.50
N LEU A 92 -9.40 -3.73 -10.44
CA LEU A 92 -10.15 -3.83 -9.18
C LEU A 92 -9.69 -5.01 -8.34
N VAL A 93 -9.66 -6.22 -8.90
CA VAL A 93 -9.36 -7.45 -8.15
C VAL A 93 -7.91 -7.52 -7.72
N ASN A 94 -6.96 -7.11 -8.59
CA ASN A 94 -5.54 -7.07 -8.23
C ASN A 94 -5.28 -6.02 -7.14
N GLY A 95 -5.98 -4.87 -7.16
CA GLY A 95 -5.85 -3.86 -6.11
C GLY A 95 -6.50 -4.28 -4.77
N ILE A 96 -7.59 -5.05 -4.81
CA ILE A 96 -8.14 -5.71 -3.62
C ILE A 96 -7.11 -6.69 -3.05
N SER A 97 -6.57 -7.56 -3.91
CA SER A 97 -5.66 -8.62 -3.49
C SER A 97 -4.37 -8.04 -2.91
N SER A 98 -3.80 -6.99 -3.50
CA SER A 98 -2.57 -6.38 -2.99
C SER A 98 -2.71 -5.78 -1.58
N HIS A 99 -3.91 -5.36 -1.18
CA HIS A 99 -4.14 -4.66 0.09
C HIS A 99 -4.76 -5.55 1.18
N LEU A 100 -5.11 -6.80 0.85
CA LEU A 100 -5.91 -7.67 1.72
C LEU A 100 -5.25 -8.00 3.05
N PHE A 101 -3.95 -8.27 3.01
CA PHE A 101 -3.18 -8.61 4.21
C PHE A 101 -2.69 -7.40 5.00
N ASP A 102 -3.00 -6.18 4.53
CA ASP A 102 -2.45 -4.92 5.05
C ASP A 102 -0.91 -4.94 5.08
N PHE A 103 -0.30 -5.65 4.14
CA PHE A 103 1.13 -5.98 4.10
C PHE A 103 1.86 -5.28 2.95
N ASP A 104 1.17 -4.42 2.21
CA ASP A 104 1.71 -3.62 1.12
C ASP A 104 2.55 -2.43 1.61
N ASP A 105 2.90 -1.55 0.67
CA ASP A 105 3.76 -0.40 0.89
C ASP A 105 3.05 0.71 1.68
N THR A 106 3.79 1.67 2.24
CA THR A 106 3.23 2.80 2.96
C THR A 106 4.09 4.04 2.78
N HIS A 107 3.49 5.12 2.29
CA HIS A 107 4.09 6.45 2.26
C HIS A 107 3.93 7.11 3.63
N LEU A 108 4.97 7.01 4.47
CA LEU A 108 4.91 7.29 5.91
C LEU A 108 4.36 8.66 6.27
N LYS A 109 4.66 9.71 5.49
CA LYS A 109 4.18 11.08 5.73
C LYS A 109 2.65 11.22 5.73
N THR A 110 1.94 10.32 5.02
CA THR A 110 0.49 10.40 4.80
C THR A 110 -0.27 9.11 5.10
N ILE A 111 0.45 8.00 5.30
CA ILE A 111 -0.10 6.65 5.46
C ILE A 111 -0.86 6.17 4.19
N ILE A 112 -0.53 6.73 3.02
CA ILE A 112 -1.04 6.25 1.73
C ILE A 112 -0.37 4.91 1.40
N HIS A 113 -1.11 3.98 0.79
CA HIS A 113 -0.57 2.78 0.16
C HIS A 113 -0.60 2.97 -1.37
N PRO A 114 0.43 3.59 -1.98
CA PRO A 114 0.30 4.15 -3.32
C PRO A 114 0.42 3.10 -4.45
N ALA A 115 1.15 1.99 -4.24
CA ALA A 115 1.29 0.99 -5.29
C ALA A 115 -0.01 0.24 -5.57
N GLY A 116 -0.80 -0.08 -4.55
CA GLY A 116 -2.10 -0.76 -4.68
C GLY A 116 -2.97 -0.22 -5.82
N PRO A 117 -3.38 1.06 -5.79
CA PRO A 117 -4.19 1.65 -6.86
C PRO A 117 -3.42 1.83 -8.17
N VAL A 118 -2.18 2.32 -8.14
CA VAL A 118 -1.43 2.72 -9.34
C VAL A 118 -0.97 1.49 -10.13
N ALA A 119 -0.28 0.55 -9.49
CA ALA A 119 0.27 -0.63 -10.16
C ALA A 119 -0.84 -1.56 -10.70
N SER A 120 -1.96 -1.69 -10.00
CA SER A 120 -3.09 -2.50 -10.45
C SER A 120 -3.75 -1.98 -11.72
N ALA A 121 -3.94 -0.65 -11.82
CA ALA A 121 -4.44 -0.01 -13.02
C ALA A 121 -3.44 -0.15 -14.18
N LEU A 122 -2.16 0.10 -13.90
CA LEU A 122 -1.11 0.07 -14.91
C LEU A 122 -0.86 -1.31 -15.49
N LEU A 123 -0.77 -2.37 -14.66
CA LEU A 123 -0.51 -3.71 -15.15
C LEU A 123 -1.64 -4.20 -16.05
N ALA A 124 -2.90 -3.99 -15.62
CA ALA A 124 -4.07 -4.38 -16.41
C ALA A 124 -4.11 -3.65 -17.77
N LEU A 125 -3.79 -2.35 -17.79
CA LEU A 125 -3.73 -1.58 -19.02
C LEU A 125 -2.53 -1.98 -19.90
N ALA A 126 -1.36 -2.17 -19.31
CA ALA A 126 -0.11 -2.53 -20.00
C ALA A 126 -0.22 -3.88 -20.72
N GLU A 127 -0.90 -4.85 -20.11
CA GLU A 127 -1.16 -6.15 -20.71
C GLU A 127 -2.02 -6.02 -21.98
N VAL A 128 -3.07 -5.21 -21.94
CA VAL A 128 -3.98 -5.01 -23.07
C VAL A 128 -3.33 -4.19 -24.19
N THR A 129 -2.51 -3.19 -23.85
CA THR A 129 -1.86 -2.32 -24.83
C THR A 129 -0.52 -2.87 -25.35
N GLY A 130 -0.02 -3.96 -24.77
CA GLY A 130 1.29 -4.51 -25.11
C GLY A 130 2.44 -3.59 -24.72
N ALA A 131 2.30 -2.84 -23.62
CA ALA A 131 3.32 -1.88 -23.19
C ALA A 131 4.64 -2.57 -22.80
N THR A 132 5.74 -1.88 -23.07
CA THR A 132 7.07 -2.27 -22.58
C THR A 132 7.13 -2.11 -21.06
N GLY A 133 8.02 -2.86 -20.40
CA GLY A 133 8.19 -2.70 -18.96
C GLY A 133 8.80 -1.35 -18.57
N ARG A 134 9.58 -0.69 -19.44
CA ARG A 134 10.03 0.69 -19.20
C ARG A 134 8.87 1.69 -19.14
N GLN A 135 7.90 1.57 -20.05
CA GLN A 135 6.70 2.41 -20.04
C GLN A 135 5.87 2.18 -18.76
N LEU A 136 5.78 0.92 -18.30
CA LEU A 136 5.13 0.57 -17.04
C LEU A 136 5.80 1.27 -15.85
N VAL A 137 7.12 1.15 -15.71
CA VAL A 137 7.85 1.74 -14.56
C VAL A 137 7.79 3.27 -14.60
N ASP A 138 7.87 3.90 -15.78
CA ASP A 138 7.72 5.36 -15.90
C ASP A 138 6.34 5.83 -15.42
N ALA A 139 5.31 5.13 -15.86
CA ALA A 139 3.94 5.42 -15.46
C ALA A 139 3.71 5.18 -13.97
N LEU A 140 4.37 4.18 -13.39
CA LEU A 140 4.31 3.87 -11.96
C LEU A 140 4.91 5.00 -11.12
N VAL A 141 6.11 5.46 -11.46
CA VAL A 141 6.78 6.57 -10.75
C VAL A 141 5.92 7.83 -10.77
N LEU A 142 5.44 8.23 -11.95
CA LEU A 142 4.64 9.46 -12.09
C LEU A 142 3.26 9.35 -11.43
N GLY A 143 2.62 8.17 -11.52
CA GLY A 143 1.33 7.93 -10.87
C GLY A 143 1.42 7.96 -9.34
N ILE A 144 2.43 7.30 -8.77
CA ILE A 144 2.68 7.33 -7.32
C ILE A 144 3.00 8.75 -6.85
N ASP A 145 3.85 9.47 -7.59
CA ASP A 145 4.22 10.84 -7.26
C ASP A 145 2.98 11.76 -7.18
N VAL A 146 2.08 11.70 -8.17
CA VAL A 146 0.82 12.46 -8.15
C VAL A 146 -0.06 12.07 -6.95
N SER A 147 -0.21 10.77 -6.65
CA SER A 147 -1.02 10.30 -5.52
C SER A 147 -0.50 10.85 -4.19
N CYS A 148 0.79 10.68 -3.93
CA CYS A 148 1.41 11.07 -2.66
C CYS A 148 1.47 12.59 -2.48
N ARG A 149 1.78 13.36 -3.54
CA ARG A 149 1.79 14.83 -3.48
C ARG A 149 0.43 15.43 -3.15
N LEU A 150 -0.62 14.92 -3.80
CA LEU A 150 -1.99 15.35 -3.48
C LEU A 150 -2.41 14.90 -2.08
N GLY A 151 -1.91 13.75 -1.62
CA GLY A 151 -2.01 13.33 -0.23
C GLY A 151 -1.38 14.30 0.77
N ASN A 152 -0.12 14.65 0.55
CA ASN A 152 0.62 15.59 1.39
C ASN A 152 -0.09 16.95 1.49
N ALA A 153 -0.71 17.40 0.40
CA ALA A 153 -1.45 18.66 0.34
C ALA A 153 -2.68 18.71 1.27
N MET A 154 -3.24 17.56 1.64
CA MET A 154 -4.50 17.45 2.40
C MET A 154 -4.39 16.72 3.74
N TYR A 155 -3.32 15.97 3.98
CA TYR A 155 -3.05 15.29 5.25
C TYR A 155 -2.55 16.28 6.32
N PRO A 156 -2.99 16.22 7.59
CA PRO A 156 -3.82 15.15 8.18
C PRO A 156 -5.34 15.39 8.08
N ASP A 157 -5.80 16.63 7.89
CA ASP A 157 -7.22 17.03 7.94
C ASP A 157 -8.16 16.11 7.15
N HIS A 158 -7.79 15.76 5.91
CA HIS A 158 -8.57 14.84 5.08
C HIS A 158 -8.76 13.46 5.72
N TYR A 159 -7.67 12.91 6.25
CA TYR A 159 -7.66 11.59 6.89
C TYR A 159 -8.41 11.64 8.22
N ASP A 160 -8.19 12.68 9.04
CA ASP A 160 -8.86 12.89 10.32
C ASP A 160 -10.36 13.11 10.18
N ARG A 161 -10.80 13.71 9.07
CA ARG A 161 -12.22 13.88 8.76
C ARG A 161 -12.94 12.55 8.51
N GLY A 162 -12.20 11.49 8.17
CA GLY A 162 -12.74 10.14 7.98
C GLY A 162 -12.50 9.54 6.60
N TRP A 163 -11.75 10.19 5.70
CA TRP A 163 -11.44 9.61 4.39
C TRP A 163 -10.30 8.59 4.46
N HIS A 164 -10.42 7.51 3.67
CA HIS A 164 -9.28 6.63 3.45
C HIS A 164 -8.41 7.19 2.32
N ILE A 165 -7.32 7.88 2.70
CA ILE A 165 -6.48 8.64 1.78
C ILE A 165 -5.88 7.81 0.62
N THR A 166 -5.63 6.52 0.86
CA THR A 166 -5.21 5.55 -0.17
C THR A 166 -6.17 5.48 -1.35
N GLY A 167 -7.47 5.36 -1.09
CA GLY A 167 -8.47 5.27 -2.16
C GLY A 167 -8.77 6.63 -2.79
N SER A 168 -8.84 7.68 -1.97
CA SER A 168 -9.23 9.02 -2.45
C SER A 168 -8.16 9.65 -3.35
N THR A 169 -6.88 9.52 -2.99
CA THR A 169 -5.76 10.03 -3.80
C THR A 169 -5.26 9.00 -4.82
N GLY A 170 -5.42 7.70 -4.53
CA GLY A 170 -5.06 6.62 -5.43
C GLY A 170 -5.78 6.68 -6.78
N THR A 171 -7.02 7.18 -6.83
CA THR A 171 -7.76 7.39 -8.08
C THR A 171 -7.03 8.37 -9.00
N LEU A 172 -6.45 9.43 -8.43
CA LEU A 172 -5.69 10.45 -9.16
C LEU A 172 -4.35 9.91 -9.64
N GLY A 173 -3.65 9.15 -8.79
CA GLY A 173 -2.40 8.49 -9.18
C GLY A 173 -2.59 7.45 -10.28
N ALA A 174 -3.63 6.62 -10.19
CA ALA A 174 -3.98 5.64 -11.22
C ALA A 174 -4.35 6.32 -12.55
N ALA A 175 -5.09 7.44 -12.51
CA ALA A 175 -5.39 8.23 -13.70
C ALA A 175 -4.14 8.86 -14.33
N ALA A 176 -3.24 9.43 -13.51
CA ALA A 176 -1.96 9.99 -13.96
C ALA A 176 -1.09 8.92 -14.64
N GLY A 177 -0.90 7.78 -13.98
CA GLY A 177 -0.14 6.66 -14.53
C GLY A 177 -0.75 6.14 -15.83
N CYS A 178 -2.07 5.91 -15.87
CA CYS A 178 -2.72 5.43 -17.09
C CYS A 178 -2.66 6.45 -18.23
N ALA A 179 -2.78 7.75 -17.93
CA ALA A 179 -2.61 8.81 -18.92
C ALA A 179 -1.19 8.81 -19.51
N ARG A 180 -0.17 8.63 -18.66
CA ARG A 180 1.21 8.45 -19.10
C ARG A 180 1.37 7.23 -20.00
N LEU A 181 0.85 6.09 -19.58
CA LEU A 181 0.98 4.82 -20.31
C LEU A 181 0.27 4.86 -21.68
N LEU A 182 -0.85 5.59 -21.77
CA LEU A 182 -1.59 5.83 -23.01
C LEU A 182 -0.94 6.89 -23.92
N GLY A 183 0.09 7.60 -23.46
CA GLY A 183 0.73 8.68 -24.21
C GLY A 183 -0.19 9.89 -24.42
N LEU A 184 -1.02 10.22 -23.43
CA LEU A 184 -1.90 11.39 -23.51
C LEU A 184 -1.08 12.70 -23.44
N ASP A 185 -1.52 13.72 -24.17
CA ASP A 185 -0.97 15.08 -24.08
C ASP A 185 -1.39 15.80 -22.78
N GLU A 186 -0.89 17.01 -22.56
CA GLU A 186 -1.20 17.84 -21.39
C GLU A 186 -2.71 18.08 -21.21
N GLU A 187 -3.44 18.32 -22.30
CA GLU A 187 -4.88 18.63 -22.24
C GLU A 187 -5.69 17.41 -21.83
N ARG A 188 -5.47 16.27 -22.49
CA ARG A 188 -6.16 15.01 -22.16
C ARG A 188 -5.75 14.48 -20.80
N THR A 189 -4.50 14.68 -20.38
CA THR A 189 -4.06 14.32 -19.02
C THR A 189 -4.77 15.19 -17.97
N ALA A 190 -4.97 16.48 -18.24
CA ALA A 190 -5.77 17.34 -17.35
C ALA A 190 -7.23 16.88 -17.25
N MET A 191 -7.81 16.42 -18.36
CA MET A 191 -9.16 15.83 -18.34
C MET A 191 -9.20 14.54 -17.53
N ALA A 192 -8.22 13.64 -17.71
CA ALA A 192 -8.13 12.40 -16.94
C ALA A 192 -8.06 12.66 -15.42
N LEU A 193 -7.20 13.58 -15.00
CA LEU A 193 -7.10 14.02 -13.61
C LEU A 193 -8.41 14.64 -13.11
N GLY A 194 -9.08 15.45 -13.94
CA GLY A 194 -10.34 16.09 -13.56
C GLY A 194 -11.52 15.12 -13.43
N ILE A 195 -11.59 14.08 -14.27
CA ILE A 195 -12.60 13.02 -14.16
C ILE A 195 -12.33 12.18 -12.90
N ALA A 196 -11.07 11.86 -12.62
CA ALA A 196 -10.64 11.13 -11.43
C ALA A 196 -10.94 11.92 -10.13
N ALA A 197 -10.74 13.24 -10.14
CA ALA A 197 -11.02 14.15 -9.02
C ALA A 197 -12.50 14.16 -8.58
N SER A 198 -13.41 13.73 -9.46
CA SER A 198 -14.84 13.62 -9.15
C SER A 198 -15.24 12.27 -8.54
N GLN A 199 -14.27 11.36 -8.31
CA GLN A 199 -14.51 9.96 -7.90
C GLN A 199 -13.56 9.51 -6.77
N PRO A 200 -13.47 10.24 -5.63
CA PRO A 200 -12.72 9.73 -4.49
C PRO A 200 -13.37 8.46 -3.93
N VAL A 201 -12.53 7.51 -3.53
CA VAL A 201 -12.98 6.22 -2.98
C VAL A 201 -12.54 6.08 -1.53
N GLY A 202 -13.48 5.72 -0.66
CA GLY A 202 -13.20 5.08 0.62
C GLY A 202 -13.29 5.94 1.88
N MET A 203 -13.79 5.33 2.95
CA MET A 203 -13.96 5.93 4.28
C MET A 203 -13.27 5.06 5.34
N ARG A 204 -12.68 5.67 6.36
CA ARG A 204 -11.98 4.98 7.45
C ARG A 204 -12.87 4.05 8.27
N GLU A 205 -14.18 4.34 8.33
CA GLU A 205 -15.16 3.49 9.02
C GLU A 205 -15.19 2.04 8.50
N GLN A 206 -14.71 1.81 7.27
CA GLN A 206 -14.67 0.48 6.66
C GLN A 206 -13.46 -0.37 7.10
N PHE A 207 -12.56 0.15 7.94
CA PHE A 207 -11.39 -0.59 8.40
C PHE A 207 -11.79 -1.82 9.23
N GLY A 208 -11.05 -2.92 9.07
CA GLY A 208 -11.41 -4.20 9.68
C GLY A 208 -12.46 -5.02 8.90
N THR A 209 -12.88 -4.55 7.72
CA THR A 209 -13.79 -5.28 6.83
C THR A 209 -13.15 -5.55 5.46
N MET A 210 -13.78 -6.39 4.64
CA MET A 210 -13.40 -6.61 3.23
C MET A 210 -13.47 -5.32 2.38
N THR A 211 -14.09 -4.25 2.87
CA THR A 211 -14.20 -2.98 2.15
C THR A 211 -12.91 -2.14 2.25
N LYS A 212 -12.05 -2.33 3.27
CA LYS A 212 -10.73 -1.67 3.31
C LYS A 212 -9.89 -1.97 2.05
N PRO A 213 -9.67 -3.25 1.66
CA PRO A 213 -8.99 -3.59 0.41
C PRO A 213 -9.78 -3.24 -0.85
N PHE A 214 -11.11 -3.09 -0.79
CA PHE A 214 -11.87 -2.54 -1.91
C PHE A 214 -11.42 -1.12 -2.30
N HIS A 215 -10.98 -0.29 -1.34
CA HIS A 215 -10.60 1.09 -1.63
C HIS A 215 -9.50 1.26 -2.69
N PRO A 216 -8.29 0.65 -2.57
CA PRO A 216 -7.27 0.74 -3.61
C PRO A 216 -7.70 0.08 -4.93
N GLY A 217 -8.44 -1.03 -4.90
CA GLY A 217 -8.96 -1.66 -6.13
C GLY A 217 -9.96 -0.78 -6.88
N ALA A 218 -10.92 -0.19 -6.18
CA ALA A 218 -11.90 0.71 -6.78
C ALA A 218 -11.26 2.01 -7.26
N ALA A 219 -10.25 2.51 -6.55
CA ALA A 219 -9.43 3.63 -7.00
C ALA A 219 -8.65 3.30 -8.30
N ALA A 220 -8.05 2.11 -8.39
CA ALA A 220 -7.39 1.63 -9.60
C ALA A 220 -8.35 1.62 -10.80
N ARG A 221 -9.53 1.02 -10.63
CA ARG A 221 -10.59 0.95 -11.64
C ARG A 221 -11.06 2.34 -12.08
N ALA A 222 -11.33 3.23 -11.13
CA ALA A 222 -11.82 4.58 -11.40
C ALA A 222 -10.76 5.43 -12.11
N GLY A 223 -9.48 5.32 -11.73
CA GLY A 223 -8.39 6.04 -12.37
C GLY A 223 -8.12 5.57 -13.80
N LEU A 224 -8.09 4.24 -14.02
CA LEU A 224 -7.99 3.65 -15.35
C LEU A 224 -9.12 4.12 -16.26
N LEU A 225 -10.36 4.05 -15.79
CA LEU A 225 -11.52 4.50 -16.56
C LEU A 225 -11.45 6.00 -16.88
N SER A 226 -10.98 6.82 -15.94
CA SER A 226 -10.82 8.27 -16.15
C SER A 226 -9.84 8.59 -17.29
N ALA A 227 -8.72 7.88 -17.37
CA ALA A 227 -7.76 8.03 -18.47
C ALA A 227 -8.32 7.55 -19.82
N LEU A 228 -9.08 6.44 -19.83
CA LEU A 228 -9.76 5.96 -21.04
C LEU A 228 -10.83 6.94 -21.53
N LEU A 229 -11.65 7.49 -20.62
CA LEU A 229 -12.65 8.51 -20.93
C LEU A 229 -12.00 9.74 -21.57
N ALA A 230 -10.92 10.25 -20.97
CA ALA A 230 -10.18 11.38 -21.51
C ALA A 230 -9.54 11.08 -22.88
N LYS A 231 -8.98 9.88 -23.07
CA LYS A 231 -8.45 9.42 -24.37
C LYS A 231 -9.51 9.51 -25.48
N HIS A 232 -10.77 9.24 -25.14
CA HIS A 232 -11.91 9.26 -26.06
C HIS A 232 -12.68 10.60 -26.07
N GLY A 233 -12.13 11.67 -25.47
CA GLY A 233 -12.66 13.02 -25.58
C GLY A 233 -13.70 13.41 -24.52
N PHE A 234 -13.88 12.60 -23.46
CA PHE A 234 -14.67 13.02 -22.31
C PHE A 234 -13.95 14.17 -21.57
N THR A 235 -14.70 15.18 -21.16
CA THR A 235 -14.14 16.41 -20.57
C THR A 235 -14.42 16.53 -19.07
N ALA A 236 -13.63 17.37 -18.40
CA ALA A 236 -13.81 17.76 -17.01
C ALA A 236 -13.41 19.24 -16.82
N SER A 237 -13.56 19.76 -15.60
CA SER A 237 -13.09 21.11 -15.28
C SER A 237 -11.56 21.18 -15.42
N PRO A 238 -11.00 22.20 -16.12
CA PRO A 238 -9.54 22.38 -16.24
C PRO A 238 -8.88 22.80 -14.92
N LYS A 239 -9.66 23.00 -13.85
CA LYS A 239 -9.22 23.34 -12.49
C LYS A 239 -9.84 22.40 -11.44
N ALA A 240 -10.14 21.16 -11.83
CA ALA A 240 -10.90 20.21 -11.01
C ALA A 240 -10.26 19.94 -9.63
N ILE A 241 -8.93 20.02 -9.52
CA ILE A 241 -8.21 19.76 -8.27
C ILE A 241 -8.26 20.99 -7.35
N GLU A 242 -7.95 22.17 -7.88
CA GLU A 242 -7.69 23.38 -7.10
C GLU A 242 -8.87 24.34 -6.97
N ALA A 243 -9.94 24.19 -7.76
CA ALA A 243 -11.05 25.16 -7.74
C ALA A 243 -11.68 25.29 -6.34
N PRO A 244 -12.42 26.39 -6.05
CA PRO A 244 -13.10 26.55 -4.77
C PRO A 244 -14.12 25.45 -4.42
N ARG A 245 -14.59 24.71 -5.43
CA ARG A 245 -15.40 23.50 -5.30
C ARG A 245 -14.72 22.30 -5.98
N GLY A 246 -13.41 22.37 -6.09
CA GLY A 246 -12.54 21.33 -6.62
C GLY A 246 -12.13 20.37 -5.51
N TYR A 247 -11.55 19.24 -5.93
CA TYR A 247 -11.30 18.08 -5.09
C TYR A 247 -10.64 18.43 -3.75
N VAL A 248 -9.44 19.02 -3.76
CA VAL A 248 -8.64 19.26 -2.54
C VAL A 248 -9.40 20.14 -1.55
N GLN A 249 -10.08 21.18 -2.04
CA GLN A 249 -10.81 22.13 -1.20
C GLN A 249 -12.16 21.60 -0.69
N VAL A 250 -12.71 20.56 -1.34
CA VAL A 250 -13.98 19.93 -0.93
C VAL A 250 -13.75 18.82 0.09
N VAL A 251 -12.69 18.03 -0.09
CA VAL A 251 -12.46 16.84 0.73
C VAL A 251 -11.56 17.10 1.95
N SER A 252 -11.03 18.31 2.09
CA SER A 252 -10.11 18.69 3.15
C SER A 252 -10.28 20.15 3.55
N THR A 253 -10.04 20.44 4.83
CA THR A 253 -9.89 21.82 5.34
C THR A 253 -8.46 22.33 5.21
N LYS A 254 -7.47 21.43 5.08
CA LYS A 254 -6.10 21.76 4.72
C LYS A 254 -5.92 21.77 3.21
N CYS A 255 -5.27 22.82 2.70
CA CYS A 255 -4.82 22.93 1.32
C CYS A 255 -3.38 23.45 1.29
N ASP A 256 -2.39 22.56 1.15
CA ASP A 256 -0.99 22.95 0.94
C ASP A 256 -0.57 22.73 -0.52
N TRP A 257 -0.69 23.78 -1.33
CA TRP A 257 -0.34 23.70 -2.74
C TRP A 257 1.16 23.50 -2.99
N LYS A 258 2.05 23.85 -2.03
CA LYS A 258 3.49 23.62 -2.20
C LYS A 258 3.81 22.13 -2.15
N GLU A 259 3.11 21.37 -1.31
CA GLU A 259 3.21 19.91 -1.30
C GLU A 259 2.72 19.27 -2.62
N ALA A 260 1.67 19.86 -3.22
CA ALA A 260 1.11 19.35 -4.48
C ALA A 260 2.05 19.54 -5.68
N ILE A 261 2.70 20.70 -5.83
CA ILE A 261 3.44 21.06 -7.06
C ILE A 261 4.88 21.56 -6.87
N GLY A 262 5.36 21.69 -5.62
CA GLY A 262 6.73 22.08 -5.32
C GLY A 262 7.74 21.00 -5.70
N GLU A 263 8.91 21.38 -6.20
CA GLU A 263 10.00 20.45 -6.54
C GLU A 263 9.63 19.35 -7.55
N LEU A 264 8.56 19.52 -8.34
CA LEU A 264 8.16 18.57 -9.40
C LEU A 264 9.33 18.29 -10.35
N GLY A 265 9.53 17.01 -10.65
CA GLY A 265 10.63 16.54 -11.49
C GLY A 265 12.01 16.55 -10.83
N ASN A 266 12.13 16.96 -9.57
CA ASN A 266 13.38 16.91 -8.80
C ASN A 266 13.27 15.96 -7.61
N ARG A 267 12.18 16.06 -6.85
CA ARG A 267 11.82 15.14 -5.77
C ARG A 267 10.70 14.21 -6.23
N PHE A 268 10.81 12.92 -5.93
CA PHE A 268 9.80 11.93 -6.26
C PHE A 268 9.35 11.22 -4.99
N GLU A 269 8.04 11.23 -4.72
CA GLU A 269 7.50 10.74 -3.45
C GLU A 269 7.67 9.20 -3.28
N ILE A 270 7.87 8.47 -4.38
CA ILE A 270 8.17 7.03 -4.33
C ILE A 270 9.45 6.71 -3.53
N ALA A 271 10.38 7.65 -3.42
CA ALA A 271 11.61 7.47 -2.63
C ALA A 271 11.35 7.50 -1.10
N PHE A 272 10.18 7.97 -0.66
CA PHE A 272 9.76 7.98 0.74
C PHE A 272 8.72 6.90 1.05
N ASN A 273 8.47 6.01 0.07
CA ASN A 273 7.61 4.86 0.24
C ASN A 273 8.37 3.76 0.97
N THR A 274 7.76 3.15 1.97
CA THR A 274 8.37 2.06 2.73
C THR A 274 7.57 0.77 2.63
N TYR A 275 8.16 -0.34 3.07
CA TYR A 275 7.58 -1.67 2.93
C TYR A 275 7.45 -2.29 4.30
N LYS A 276 6.25 -2.79 4.61
CA LYS A 276 5.99 -3.45 5.89
C LYS A 276 6.77 -4.78 5.96
N PRO A 277 7.56 -5.02 7.03
CA PRO A 277 8.21 -6.30 7.28
C PRO A 277 7.28 -7.30 7.99
N PHE A 278 6.21 -6.81 8.62
CA PHE A 278 5.21 -7.61 9.34
C PHE A 278 3.79 -7.34 8.83
N ALA A 279 2.96 -8.38 8.78
CA ALA A 279 1.61 -8.37 8.17
C ALA A 279 0.53 -7.76 9.10
N CYS A 280 0.81 -6.59 9.66
CA CYS A 280 -0.06 -5.89 10.62
C CYS A 280 0.14 -4.36 10.60
N GLY A 281 -0.62 -3.65 11.43
CA GLY A 281 -0.52 -2.20 11.59
C GLY A 281 0.86 -1.74 12.07
N ILE A 282 1.37 -0.64 11.49
CA ILE A 282 2.76 -0.19 11.69
C ILE A 282 3.12 0.14 13.15
N VAL A 283 2.13 0.55 13.96
CA VAL A 283 2.34 0.97 15.35
C VAL A 283 2.94 -0.12 16.26
N ILE A 284 2.81 -1.41 15.90
CA ILE A 284 3.42 -2.52 16.67
C ILE A 284 4.73 -3.06 16.08
N HIS A 285 5.17 -2.57 14.92
CA HIS A 285 6.37 -3.07 14.26
C HIS A 285 7.63 -2.96 15.14
N PRO A 286 7.85 -1.89 15.93
CA PRO A 286 9.01 -1.81 16.83
C PRO A 286 8.98 -2.92 17.90
N THR A 287 7.80 -3.29 18.38
CA THR A 287 7.64 -4.39 19.35
C THR A 287 7.99 -5.74 18.74
N ILE A 288 7.52 -6.00 17.52
CA ILE A 288 7.80 -7.26 16.81
C ILE A 288 9.28 -7.35 16.48
N ASP A 289 9.87 -6.26 15.99
CA ASP A 289 11.30 -6.19 15.69
C ASP A 289 12.17 -6.43 16.94
N ALA A 290 11.81 -5.85 18.08
CA ALA A 290 12.49 -6.13 19.34
C ALA A 290 12.43 -7.63 19.71
N ALA A 291 11.29 -8.27 19.49
CA ALA A 291 11.10 -9.70 19.73
C ALA A 291 12.00 -10.57 18.82
N VAL A 292 12.11 -10.21 17.54
CA VAL A 292 13.02 -10.85 16.56
C VAL A 292 14.47 -10.70 17.01
N GLN A 293 14.88 -9.50 17.45
CA GLN A 293 16.22 -9.26 17.96
C GLN A 293 16.52 -10.06 19.24
N LEU A 294 15.57 -10.16 20.18
CA LEU A 294 15.70 -10.99 21.37
C LEU A 294 15.89 -12.47 20.99
N ARG A 295 15.11 -12.97 20.02
CA ARG A 295 15.26 -14.33 19.50
C ARG A 295 16.66 -14.55 18.90
N ALA A 296 17.16 -13.60 18.12
CA ALA A 296 18.49 -13.67 17.53
C ALA A 296 19.61 -13.69 18.58
N ARG A 297 19.37 -13.11 19.76
CA ARG A 297 20.27 -13.17 20.94
C ARG A 297 20.13 -14.46 21.76
N GLY A 298 19.29 -15.40 21.32
CA GLY A 298 19.10 -16.71 21.96
C GLY A 298 18.01 -16.75 23.02
N VAL A 299 17.18 -15.70 23.15
CA VAL A 299 15.99 -15.76 24.02
C VAL A 299 14.98 -16.75 23.44
N ARG A 300 14.59 -17.76 24.23
CA ARG A 300 13.58 -18.76 23.86
C ARG A 300 12.30 -18.58 24.67
N ALA A 301 11.16 -18.80 24.03
CA ALA A 301 9.84 -18.63 24.64
C ALA A 301 9.65 -19.46 25.93
N GLU A 302 10.21 -20.67 25.99
CA GLU A 302 10.13 -21.53 27.17
C GLU A 302 10.93 -20.99 28.38
N ASP A 303 11.97 -20.20 28.14
CA ASP A 303 12.88 -19.70 29.19
C ASP A 303 12.42 -18.35 29.75
N VAL A 304 11.49 -17.67 29.08
CA VAL A 304 10.92 -16.39 29.52
C VAL A 304 9.96 -16.61 30.69
N ASP A 305 10.12 -15.81 31.74
CA ASP A 305 9.17 -15.66 32.85
C ASP A 305 8.13 -14.57 32.50
N ARG A 306 8.60 -13.34 32.23
CA ARG A 306 7.76 -12.22 31.79
C ARG A 306 8.47 -11.33 30.77
N ILE A 307 7.69 -10.60 29.99
CA ILE A 307 8.17 -9.55 29.07
C ILE A 307 7.64 -8.23 29.58
N GLU A 308 8.55 -7.30 29.86
CA GLU A 308 8.25 -5.92 30.19
C GLU A 308 8.32 -5.10 28.90
N LEU A 309 7.19 -4.57 28.44
CA LEU A 309 7.08 -3.83 27.17
C LEU A 309 6.59 -2.40 27.45
N LYS A 310 7.43 -1.41 27.17
CA LYS A 310 7.05 0.00 27.23
C LYS A 310 6.83 0.54 25.83
N VAL A 311 5.70 1.20 25.64
CA VAL A 311 5.24 1.69 24.33
C VAL A 311 4.50 3.02 24.46
N HIS A 312 4.40 3.74 23.34
CA HIS A 312 3.50 4.88 23.22
C HIS A 312 2.03 4.47 23.41
N SER A 313 1.18 5.40 23.89
CA SER A 313 -0.24 5.15 24.20
C SER A 313 -1.04 4.62 23.00
N LEU A 314 -0.74 5.11 21.80
CA LEU A 314 -1.37 4.71 20.53
C LEU A 314 -1.29 3.19 20.29
N VAL A 315 -0.21 2.54 20.75
CA VAL A 315 -0.04 1.09 20.59
C VAL A 315 -1.14 0.33 21.32
N LEU A 316 -1.41 0.66 22.58
CA LEU A 316 -2.44 -0.01 23.38
C LEU A 316 -3.85 0.42 22.96
N GLU A 317 -4.02 1.65 22.49
CA GLU A 317 -5.28 2.13 21.92
C GLU A 317 -5.69 1.31 20.69
N LEU A 318 -4.78 1.15 19.72
CA LEU A 318 -5.11 0.52 18.44
C LEU A 318 -4.93 -1.00 18.43
N THR A 319 -4.04 -1.54 19.28
CA THR A 319 -3.63 -2.95 19.22
C THR A 319 -3.59 -3.65 20.58
N GLY A 320 -4.31 -3.11 21.58
CA GLY A 320 -4.34 -3.62 22.95
C GLY A 320 -5.10 -4.95 23.14
N LYS A 321 -5.50 -5.65 22.07
CA LYS A 321 -6.30 -6.89 22.19
C LYS A 321 -5.46 -8.02 22.78
N LYS A 322 -5.72 -8.40 24.04
CA LYS A 322 -4.93 -9.40 24.79
C LYS A 322 -5.19 -10.84 24.37
N GLU A 323 -6.45 -11.17 24.13
CA GLU A 323 -6.91 -12.54 23.83
C GLU A 323 -7.60 -12.55 22.45
N PRO A 324 -6.84 -12.36 21.35
CA PRO A 324 -7.39 -12.46 20.01
C PRO A 324 -7.89 -13.89 19.74
N LYS A 325 -9.05 -14.01 19.10
CA LYS A 325 -9.73 -15.29 18.85
C LYS A 325 -9.44 -15.89 17.48
N ASP A 326 -8.97 -15.07 16.56
CA ASP A 326 -8.67 -15.43 15.18
C ASP A 326 -7.51 -14.57 14.65
N GLY A 327 -7.10 -14.85 13.42
CA GLY A 327 -6.01 -14.18 12.73
C GLY A 327 -6.20 -12.69 12.54
N LEU A 328 -7.41 -12.29 12.18
CA LEU A 328 -7.76 -10.89 11.99
C LEU A 328 -7.59 -10.12 13.30
N GLU A 329 -8.13 -10.64 14.40
CA GLU A 329 -7.93 -10.09 15.73
C GLU A 329 -6.46 -10.09 16.16
N GLY A 330 -5.69 -11.11 15.76
CA GLY A 330 -4.25 -11.22 16.00
C GLY A 330 -3.47 -10.03 15.45
N LYS A 331 -3.85 -9.50 14.28
CA LYS A 331 -3.22 -8.31 13.66
C LYS A 331 -3.41 -7.03 14.48
N PHE A 332 -4.37 -7.01 15.40
CA PHE A 332 -4.64 -5.92 16.35
C PHE A 332 -4.23 -6.29 17.79
N SER A 333 -3.23 -7.16 17.94
CA SER A 333 -2.70 -7.60 19.22
C SER A 333 -1.18 -7.39 19.28
N VAL A 334 -0.72 -6.35 19.99
CA VAL A 334 0.71 -6.15 20.28
C VAL A 334 1.32 -7.36 20.98
N TYR A 335 0.52 -8.03 21.82
CA TYR A 335 0.90 -9.26 22.54
C TYR A 335 1.18 -10.40 21.56
N HIS A 336 0.29 -10.61 20.59
CA HIS A 336 0.50 -11.64 19.57
C HIS A 336 1.66 -11.29 18.64
N GLY A 337 1.79 -10.04 18.22
CA GLY A 337 2.92 -9.58 17.42
C GLY A 337 4.26 -9.86 18.10
N PHE A 338 4.38 -9.52 19.39
CA PHE A 338 5.57 -9.86 20.17
C PHE A 338 5.81 -11.38 20.21
N ALA A 339 4.77 -12.16 20.53
CA ALA A 339 4.87 -13.62 20.62
C ALA A 339 5.31 -14.24 19.28
N ALA A 340 4.77 -13.76 18.16
CA ALA A 340 5.14 -14.23 16.82
C ALA A 340 6.60 -13.91 16.49
N GLY A 341 7.03 -12.66 16.73
CA GLY A 341 8.42 -12.25 16.52
C GLY A 341 9.41 -13.07 17.34
N LEU A 342 9.10 -13.37 18.61
CA LEU A 342 9.97 -14.17 19.46
C LEU A 342 9.96 -15.66 19.09
N ALA A 343 8.80 -16.24 18.77
CA ALA A 343 8.69 -17.66 18.43
C ALA A 343 9.30 -17.98 17.06
N PHE A 344 8.95 -17.19 16.05
CA PHE A 344 9.25 -17.49 14.65
C PHE A 344 10.40 -16.66 14.07
N GLY A 345 10.80 -15.57 14.73
CA GLY A 345 11.77 -14.62 14.18
C GLY A 345 11.19 -13.75 13.05
N ARG A 346 9.87 -13.75 12.89
CA ARG A 346 9.10 -13.00 11.90
C ARG A 346 7.62 -12.93 12.32
N ALA A 347 6.85 -12.08 11.65
CA ALA A 347 5.39 -12.03 11.78
C ALA A 347 4.77 -11.72 10.39
N GLY A 348 4.90 -12.68 9.47
CA GLY A 348 4.23 -12.62 8.16
C GLY A 348 2.80 -13.15 8.25
N GLU A 349 2.13 -13.32 7.11
CA GLU A 349 0.71 -13.74 7.08
C GLU A 349 0.46 -15.06 7.82
N GLY A 350 1.30 -16.09 7.57
CA GLY A 350 1.12 -17.39 8.20
C GLY A 350 1.27 -17.39 9.72
N GLU A 351 2.00 -16.42 10.30
CA GLU A 351 2.08 -16.27 11.75
C GLU A 351 0.80 -15.68 12.36
N TYR A 352 -0.08 -15.09 11.54
CA TYR A 352 -1.42 -14.65 11.92
C TYR A 352 -2.50 -15.65 11.51
N ASP A 353 -2.19 -16.87 11.05
CA ASP A 353 -3.23 -17.89 10.79
C ASP A 353 -4.00 -18.22 12.07
N ASP A 354 -5.32 -18.45 11.98
CA ASP A 354 -6.18 -18.78 13.13
C ASP A 354 -5.60 -19.91 14.00
N ALA A 355 -5.03 -20.94 13.35
CA ALA A 355 -4.40 -22.07 14.01
C ALA A 355 -3.13 -21.70 14.78
N VAL A 356 -2.38 -20.67 14.34
CA VAL A 356 -1.22 -20.13 15.06
C VAL A 356 -1.67 -19.22 16.18
N VAL A 357 -2.65 -18.34 15.95
CA VAL A 357 -3.19 -17.44 16.98
C VAL A 357 -3.75 -18.25 18.16
N THR A 358 -4.45 -19.33 17.90
CA THR A 358 -5.12 -20.14 18.94
C THR A 358 -4.24 -21.22 19.55
N ARG A 359 -3.00 -21.43 19.05
CA ARG A 359 -2.07 -22.44 19.55
C ARG A 359 -1.71 -22.19 21.03
N GLU A 360 -1.72 -23.24 21.84
CA GLU A 360 -1.58 -23.14 23.31
C GLU A 360 -0.27 -22.46 23.76
N ASP A 361 0.84 -22.76 23.09
CA ASP A 361 2.15 -22.16 23.36
C ASP A 361 2.18 -20.66 23.00
N MET A 362 1.52 -20.27 21.92
CA MET A 362 1.37 -18.86 21.52
C MET A 362 0.51 -18.10 22.52
N VAL A 363 -0.63 -18.68 22.94
CA VAL A 363 -1.48 -18.12 24.02
C VAL A 363 -0.67 -17.95 25.30
N ALA A 364 0.09 -18.97 25.70
CA ALA A 364 0.92 -18.93 26.90
C ALA A 364 2.00 -17.83 26.81
N LEU A 365 2.66 -17.68 25.65
CA LEU A 365 3.67 -16.64 25.45
C LEU A 365 3.06 -15.24 25.48
N ARG A 366 1.91 -15.01 24.82
CA ARG A 366 1.20 -13.72 24.86
C ARG A 366 0.90 -13.26 26.28
N ARG A 367 0.48 -14.19 27.15
CA ARG A 367 0.14 -13.88 28.55
C ARG A 367 1.34 -13.47 29.40
N LYS A 368 2.57 -13.72 28.94
CA LYS A 368 3.79 -13.24 29.58
C LYS A 368 4.08 -11.77 29.26
N VAL A 369 3.43 -11.19 28.24
CA VAL A 369 3.69 -9.83 27.79
C VAL A 369 2.90 -8.82 28.62
N VAL A 370 3.64 -7.99 29.36
CA VAL A 370 3.12 -6.90 30.19
C VAL A 370 3.45 -5.58 29.51
N ALA A 371 2.49 -5.08 28.74
CA ALA A 371 2.59 -3.80 28.05
C ALA A 371 2.14 -2.64 28.95
N THR A 372 2.96 -1.59 29.04
CA THR A 372 2.70 -0.36 29.81
C THR A 372 2.92 0.87 28.94
N VAL A 373 2.01 1.85 29.03
CA VAL A 373 2.22 3.17 28.41
C VAL A 373 3.36 3.88 29.12
N ASP A 374 4.27 4.46 28.35
CA ASP A 374 5.34 5.33 28.83
C ASP A 374 5.48 6.50 27.87
N ASP A 375 5.10 7.71 28.32
CA ASP A 375 5.08 8.92 27.49
C ASP A 375 6.48 9.39 27.03
N SER A 376 7.56 8.77 27.55
CA SER A 376 8.92 8.99 27.05
C SER A 376 9.26 8.16 25.80
N ILE A 377 8.43 7.19 25.43
CA ILE A 377 8.60 6.35 24.25
C ILE A 377 7.93 7.02 23.05
N ASP A 378 8.72 7.31 22.01
CA ASP A 378 8.23 7.80 20.73
C ASP A 378 7.25 6.79 20.07
N GLU A 379 6.32 7.28 19.26
CA GLU A 379 5.33 6.43 18.57
C GLU A 379 5.95 5.41 17.61
N ALA A 380 7.16 5.67 17.12
CA ALA A 380 7.92 4.77 16.26
C ALA A 380 8.86 3.82 17.03
N ALA A 381 8.86 3.86 18.37
CA ALA A 381 9.80 3.15 19.22
C ALA A 381 9.15 2.12 20.16
N ALA A 382 9.97 1.20 20.69
CA ALA A 382 9.59 0.29 21.77
C ALA A 382 10.81 -0.05 22.66
N ASP A 383 10.58 -0.14 23.97
CA ASP A 383 11.57 -0.64 24.93
C ASP A 383 11.09 -1.96 25.52
N VAL A 384 11.84 -3.03 25.25
CA VAL A 384 11.45 -4.39 25.62
C VAL A 384 12.53 -5.03 26.48
N THR A 385 12.12 -5.55 27.62
CA THR A 385 12.98 -6.38 28.47
C THR A 385 12.38 -7.77 28.67
N ALA A 386 13.08 -8.79 28.20
CA ALA A 386 12.78 -10.18 28.53
C ALA A 386 13.39 -10.52 29.90
N VAL A 387 12.54 -10.92 30.83
CA VAL A 387 12.94 -11.44 32.14
C VAL A 387 12.90 -12.96 32.06
N MET A 388 14.05 -13.58 32.23
CA MET A 388 14.23 -15.03 32.13
C MET A 388 13.90 -15.70 33.47
N LYS A 389 13.51 -16.99 33.42
CA LYS A 389 13.22 -17.80 34.62
C LYS A 389 14.41 -17.96 35.58
N ASP A 390 15.63 -17.81 35.08
CA ASP A 390 16.86 -17.82 35.88
C ASP A 390 17.25 -16.44 36.45
N GLY A 391 16.40 -15.43 36.24
CA GLY A 391 16.61 -14.06 36.69
C GLY A 391 17.43 -13.17 35.75
N ARG A 392 18.01 -13.71 34.66
CA ARG A 392 18.66 -12.88 33.64
C ARG A 392 17.67 -11.93 32.98
N ARG A 393 18.18 -10.78 32.51
CA ARG A 393 17.39 -9.73 31.86
C ARG A 393 18.06 -9.35 30.55
N GLU A 394 17.32 -9.49 29.45
CA GLU A 394 17.77 -9.12 28.11
C GLU A 394 16.93 -7.95 27.61
N ARG A 395 17.57 -6.79 27.38
CA ARG A 395 16.89 -5.56 26.93
C ARG A 395 17.20 -5.26 25.48
N VAL A 396 16.15 -4.87 24.74
CA VAL A 396 16.22 -4.31 23.39
C VAL A 396 15.42 -3.02 23.36
N PHE A 397 16.07 -1.94 22.95
CA PHE A 397 15.40 -0.69 22.60
C PHE A 397 15.42 -0.55 21.07
N VAL A 398 14.24 -0.36 20.48
CA VAL A 398 14.08 -0.10 19.05
C VAL A 398 13.65 1.35 18.91
N GLU A 399 14.52 2.18 18.33
CA GLU A 399 14.21 3.59 18.03
C GLU A 399 13.38 3.71 16.75
N HIS A 400 13.78 2.96 15.71
CA HIS A 400 13.05 2.83 14.45
C HIS A 400 12.99 1.36 14.06
N ALA A 401 11.83 0.84 13.68
CA ALA A 401 11.69 -0.56 13.26
C ALA A 401 12.30 -0.82 11.86
N ILE A 402 12.58 -2.09 11.55
CA ILE A 402 12.90 -2.50 10.17
C ILE A 402 11.72 -2.13 9.27
N GLY A 403 12.01 -1.68 8.05
CA GLY A 403 11.00 -1.13 7.14
C GLY A 403 10.65 0.34 7.36
N SER A 404 11.30 1.05 8.30
CA SER A 404 11.26 2.52 8.34
C SER A 404 12.20 3.14 7.28
N LEU A 405 12.21 4.48 7.17
CA LEU A 405 13.16 5.17 6.29
C LEU A 405 14.60 5.08 6.80
N GLU A 406 14.77 5.07 8.13
CA GLU A 406 16.05 4.99 8.83
C GLU A 406 16.62 3.57 8.80
N ARG A 407 15.76 2.56 8.79
CA ARG A 407 16.15 1.16 8.70
C ARG A 407 15.33 0.39 7.65
N PRO A 408 15.50 0.70 6.36
CA PRO A 408 14.69 0.11 5.30
C PRO A 408 14.94 -1.40 5.20
N MET A 409 13.93 -2.14 4.74
CA MET A 409 14.11 -3.53 4.32
C MET A 409 15.18 -3.58 3.21
N THR A 410 15.97 -4.65 3.16
CA THR A 410 16.88 -4.90 2.04
C THR A 410 16.11 -5.55 0.87
N ASP A 411 16.74 -5.61 -0.31
CA ASP A 411 16.20 -6.38 -1.44
C ASP A 411 16.04 -7.87 -1.11
N ALA A 412 16.92 -8.42 -0.27
CA ALA A 412 16.83 -9.80 0.18
C ALA A 412 15.62 -10.00 1.11
N ASP A 413 15.32 -9.04 1.99
CA ASP A 413 14.14 -9.07 2.85
C ASP A 413 12.84 -9.01 2.02
N LEU A 414 12.79 -8.15 0.99
CA LEU A 414 11.65 -8.08 0.09
C LEU A 414 11.49 -9.36 -0.74
N GLU A 415 12.58 -9.97 -1.17
CA GLU A 415 12.55 -11.24 -1.89
C GLU A 415 12.06 -12.39 -0.99
N ALA A 416 12.52 -12.45 0.26
CA ALA A 416 12.07 -13.43 1.24
C ALA A 416 10.57 -13.24 1.55
N LYS A 417 10.13 -11.99 1.74
CA LYS A 417 8.72 -11.64 1.88
C LYS A 417 7.91 -12.08 0.67
N PHE A 418 8.36 -11.77 -0.54
CA PHE A 418 7.71 -12.16 -1.78
C PHE A 418 7.51 -13.67 -1.85
N ARG A 419 8.57 -14.45 -1.58
CA ARG A 419 8.48 -15.92 -1.56
C ARG A 419 7.46 -16.42 -0.55
N SER A 420 7.49 -15.88 0.67
CA SER A 420 6.56 -16.28 1.73
C SER A 420 5.09 -16.09 1.35
N LEU A 421 4.80 -15.12 0.49
CA LEU A 421 3.45 -14.82 -0.01
C LEU A 421 3.11 -15.63 -1.26
N ALA A 422 4.00 -15.66 -2.25
CA ALA A 422 3.70 -16.17 -3.57
C ALA A 422 3.89 -17.69 -3.71
N GLU A 423 4.87 -18.29 -3.03
CA GLU A 423 5.16 -19.72 -3.17
C GLU A 423 3.97 -20.63 -2.79
N PRO A 424 3.21 -20.36 -1.71
CA PRO A 424 2.01 -21.15 -1.39
C PRO A 424 0.91 -21.09 -2.47
N VAL A 425 0.91 -20.05 -3.32
CA VAL A 425 -0.14 -19.81 -4.31
C VAL A 425 0.25 -20.33 -5.70
N ILE A 426 1.46 -20.01 -6.16
CA ILE A 426 1.93 -20.32 -7.53
C ILE A 426 3.13 -21.29 -7.57
N GLY A 427 3.65 -21.71 -6.41
CA GLY A 427 4.79 -22.62 -6.31
C GLY A 427 6.15 -21.93 -6.47
N ALA A 428 7.19 -22.52 -5.88
CA ALA A 428 8.55 -21.96 -5.81
C ALA A 428 9.18 -21.61 -7.18
N GLY A 429 8.96 -22.46 -8.19
CA GLY A 429 9.49 -22.24 -9.54
C GLY A 429 8.90 -21.01 -10.22
N ARG A 430 7.57 -20.82 -10.16
CA ARG A 430 6.91 -19.65 -10.74
C ARG A 430 7.20 -18.39 -9.92
N ALA A 431 7.21 -18.49 -8.59
CA ALA A 431 7.58 -17.37 -7.72
C ALA A 431 9.00 -16.85 -8.03
N SER A 432 9.97 -17.75 -8.22
CA SER A 432 11.35 -17.36 -8.58
C SER A 432 11.43 -16.68 -9.95
N ARG A 433 10.71 -17.19 -10.95
CA ARG A 433 10.59 -16.55 -12.28
C ARG A 433 9.96 -15.16 -12.18
N LEU A 434 8.90 -15.03 -11.38
CA LEU A 434 8.16 -13.78 -11.21
C LEU A 434 9.02 -12.71 -10.51
N ILE A 435 9.79 -13.09 -9.49
CA ILE A 435 10.78 -12.20 -8.85
C ILE A 435 11.77 -11.67 -9.90
N ALA A 436 12.35 -12.57 -10.72
CA ALA A 436 13.29 -12.19 -11.76
C ALA A 436 12.64 -11.26 -12.81
N ALA A 437 11.40 -11.55 -13.21
CA ALA A 437 10.64 -10.71 -14.13
C ALA A 437 10.36 -9.31 -13.57
N CYS A 438 10.00 -9.21 -12.29
CA CYS A 438 9.78 -7.92 -11.62
C CYS A 438 11.08 -7.11 -11.52
N ARG A 439 12.20 -7.74 -11.19
CA ARG A 439 13.51 -7.07 -11.14
C ARG A 439 13.99 -6.58 -12.49
N ALA A 440 13.72 -7.33 -13.56
CA ALA A 440 14.12 -6.98 -14.91
C ALA A 440 13.09 -6.10 -15.65
N VAL A 441 11.94 -5.77 -15.03
CA VAL A 441 10.79 -5.20 -15.73
C VAL A 441 11.13 -3.90 -16.45
N GLY A 442 11.93 -3.01 -15.88
CA GLY A 442 12.33 -1.76 -16.54
C GLY A 442 13.11 -1.92 -17.85
N SER A 443 13.64 -3.12 -18.12
CA SER A 443 14.36 -3.48 -19.36
C SER A 443 13.58 -4.43 -20.28
N ALA A 444 12.40 -4.90 -19.86
CA ALA A 444 11.63 -5.89 -20.59
C ALA A 444 10.91 -5.28 -21.80
N ALA A 445 10.95 -6.00 -22.93
CA ALA A 445 10.25 -5.61 -24.15
C ALA A 445 8.72 -5.64 -24.00
N SER A 446 8.20 -6.36 -23.01
CA SER A 446 6.78 -6.38 -22.66
C SER A 446 6.58 -6.81 -21.20
N VAL A 447 5.40 -6.56 -20.65
CA VAL A 447 4.99 -7.05 -19.32
C VAL A 447 4.58 -8.53 -19.32
N ALA A 448 4.65 -9.23 -20.46
CA ALA A 448 4.09 -10.56 -20.63
C ALA A 448 4.70 -11.61 -19.70
N GLU A 449 5.99 -11.53 -19.39
CA GLU A 449 6.62 -12.49 -18.46
C GLU A 449 6.12 -12.31 -17.02
N VAL A 450 5.85 -11.07 -16.57
CA VAL A 450 5.25 -10.80 -15.25
C VAL A 450 3.86 -11.43 -15.19
N ILE A 451 3.05 -11.25 -16.23
CA ILE A 451 1.73 -11.89 -16.33
C ILE A 451 1.86 -13.41 -16.35
N ALA A 452 2.69 -13.94 -17.25
CA ALA A 452 2.82 -15.37 -17.49
C ALA A 452 3.38 -16.12 -16.29
N ALA A 453 4.24 -15.51 -15.46
CA ALA A 453 4.72 -16.08 -14.21
C ALA A 453 3.76 -15.81 -13.03
N GLY A 454 3.02 -14.70 -13.08
CA GLY A 454 2.08 -14.24 -12.06
C GLY A 454 0.73 -14.94 -12.03
N SER A 455 0.22 -15.43 -13.15
CA SER A 455 -1.01 -16.24 -13.17
C SER A 455 -0.80 -17.60 -12.51
N SER A 456 -1.86 -18.26 -12.03
CA SER A 456 -1.80 -19.70 -11.74
C SER A 456 -1.98 -20.50 -13.02
N ALA A 457 -1.43 -21.71 -13.06
CA ALA A 457 -1.64 -22.64 -14.17
C ALA A 457 -3.10 -23.13 -14.24
#